data_AF-A0A6M8W7L2-F1
#
_entry.id   AF-A0A6M8W7L2-F1
#
_cell.length_a   1.000
_cell.length_b   1.000
_cell.length_c   1.000
_cell.angle_alpha   90.00
_cell.angle_beta   90.00
_cell.angle_gamma   90.00
#
_symmetry.space_group_name_H-M   'P 1'
#
loop_
_entity.id
_entity.type
_entity.pdbx_description
1 polymer ?
#
loop_
_entity_poly.entity_id
_entity_poly.type
_entity_poly.pdbx_seq_one_letter_code
_entity_poly.pdbx_strand_id
1 'polypeptide(L)'
;MGGKYPHLCFMIDLLLEFEPESRFIHIDRPMEESIRSLVDRSAKARGWLRATPEQCERLQRALWEAKTEGLARVPTNRKFTIEYGRLTDDPESVVTSLAASLGLTVATRQLAAAAELVRPKTTQRGSKPQDRPIGCRTA
;
A
#
# COMPACT_ATOMS: atom_id res chain seq x y z
N MET A 1 10.25 16.41 -9.21
CA MET A 1 8.86 15.89 -9.27
C MET A 1 8.81 14.51 -8.65
N GLY A 2 7.65 14.04 -8.19
CA GLY A 2 7.46 12.67 -7.69
C GLY A 2 6.32 11.98 -8.44
N GLY A 3 6.45 10.68 -8.66
CA GLY A 3 5.43 9.85 -9.31
C GLY A 3 5.15 8.58 -8.50
N LYS A 4 3.89 8.11 -8.52
CA LYS A 4 3.50 6.88 -7.85
C LYS A 4 2.69 5.99 -8.79
N TYR A 5 3.33 4.94 -9.31
CA TYR A 5 2.68 3.88 -10.07
C TYR A 5 3.33 2.54 -9.73
N PRO A 6 2.56 1.47 -9.47
CA PRO A 6 3.13 0.15 -9.16
C PRO A 6 4.14 -0.33 -10.22
N HIS A 7 3.83 -0.08 -11.49
CA HIS A 7 4.66 -0.50 -12.63
C HIS A 7 6.00 0.23 -12.76
N LEU A 8 6.26 1.29 -11.99
CA LEU A 8 7.58 1.95 -12.00
C LEU A 8 8.71 1.00 -11.58
N CYS A 9 8.40 -0.09 -10.88
CA CYS A 9 9.40 -1.11 -10.55
C CYS A 9 10.06 -1.73 -11.79
N PHE A 10 9.36 -1.83 -12.93
CA PHE A 10 9.93 -2.31 -14.19
C PHE A 10 10.88 -1.31 -14.85
N MET A 11 10.89 -0.06 -14.38
CA MET A 11 11.62 1.05 -14.99
C MET A 11 12.72 1.60 -14.09
N ILE A 12 13.04 0.93 -12.97
CA ILE A 12 14.04 1.44 -12.01
C ILE A 12 15.38 1.72 -12.70
N ASP A 13 15.84 0.83 -13.59
CA ASP A 13 17.11 0.99 -14.29
C ASP A 13 17.10 2.24 -15.20
N LEU A 14 16.02 2.43 -15.96
CA LEU A 14 15.84 3.64 -16.78
C LEU A 14 15.76 4.91 -15.92
N LEU A 15 15.10 4.84 -14.76
CA LEU A 15 15.03 5.97 -13.84
C LEU A 15 16.40 6.33 -13.26
N LEU A 16 17.23 5.33 -12.95
CA LEU A 16 18.61 5.54 -12.50
C LEU A 16 19.51 6.08 -13.61
N GLU A 17 19.26 5.74 -14.86
CA GLU A 17 19.98 6.26 -16.02
C GLU A 17 19.61 7.73 -16.31
N PHE A 18 18.31 8.04 -16.41
CA PHE A 18 17.85 9.37 -16.78
C PHE A 18 17.84 10.37 -15.62
N GLU A 19 17.63 9.91 -14.39
CA GLU A 19 17.63 10.74 -13.19
C GLU A 19 18.41 10.04 -12.07
N PRO A 20 19.76 10.07 -12.14
CA PRO A 20 20.63 9.36 -11.20
C PRO A 20 20.42 9.77 -9.74
N GLU A 21 19.88 10.95 -9.46
CA GLU A 21 19.62 11.44 -8.10
C GLU A 21 18.23 11.05 -7.57
N SER A 22 17.48 10.24 -8.32
CA SER A 22 16.18 9.71 -7.89
C SER A 22 16.27 9.01 -6.53
N ARG A 23 15.29 9.31 -5.68
CA ARG A 23 15.05 8.62 -4.41
C ARG A 23 13.86 7.67 -4.57
N PHE A 24 14.02 6.46 -4.04
CA PHE A 24 13.04 5.39 -4.18
C PHE A 24 12.40 5.11 -2.83
N ILE A 25 11.10 5.33 -2.77
CA ILE A 25 10.27 4.99 -1.61
C ILE A 25 9.47 3.76 -2.00
N HIS A 26 9.58 2.68 -1.24
CA HIS A 26 8.80 1.49 -1.47
C HIS A 26 8.10 1.04 -0.20
N ILE A 27 6.95 0.39 -0.40
CA ILE A 27 6.23 -0.27 0.68
C ILE A 27 6.60 -1.74 0.66
N ASP A 28 6.98 -2.24 1.83
CA ASP A 28 7.08 -3.67 2.10
C ASP A 28 5.78 -4.17 2.71
N ARG A 29 5.15 -5.10 2.02
CA ARG A 29 3.87 -5.69 2.40
C ARG A 29 3.93 -7.18 2.04
N PRO A 30 3.43 -8.08 2.91
CA PRO A 30 3.37 -9.50 2.58
C PRO A 30 2.72 -9.75 1.22
N MET A 31 3.34 -10.63 0.42
CA MET A 31 2.89 -10.95 -0.93
C MET A 31 1.43 -11.42 -0.94
N GLU A 32 1.09 -12.37 -0.06
CA GLU A 32 -0.25 -12.96 -0.02
C GLU A 32 -1.34 -11.93 0.34
N GLU A 33 -1.03 -10.96 1.19
CA GLU A 33 -1.94 -9.84 1.45
C GLU A 33 -2.11 -8.92 0.23
N SER A 34 -1.02 -8.71 -0.50
CA SER A 34 -1.02 -7.88 -1.70
C SER A 34 -1.83 -8.53 -2.83
N ILE A 35 -1.72 -9.85 -3.01
CA ILE A 35 -2.53 -10.64 -3.94
C ILE A 35 -4.00 -10.54 -3.56
N ARG A 36 -4.36 -10.92 -2.33
CA ARG A 36 -5.75 -10.85 -1.83
C ARG A 36 -6.37 -9.47 -2.01
N SER A 37 -5.62 -8.42 -1.65
CA SER A 37 -6.07 -7.03 -1.80
C SER A 37 -6.28 -6.62 -3.27
N LEU A 38 -5.49 -7.15 -4.21
CA LEU A 38 -5.70 -6.89 -5.63
C LEU A 38 -6.91 -7.68 -6.17
N VAL A 39 -7.05 -8.95 -5.81
CA VAL A 39 -8.20 -9.79 -6.17
C VAL A 39 -9.50 -9.16 -5.70
N ASP A 40 -9.58 -8.73 -4.44
CA ASP A 40 -10.77 -8.08 -3.88
C ASP A 40 -11.17 -6.80 -4.61
N ARG A 41 -10.17 -6.00 -5.05
CA ARG A 41 -10.41 -4.77 -5.82
C ARG A 41 -10.83 -5.08 -7.24
N SER A 42 -10.17 -6.06 -7.87
CA SER A 42 -10.46 -6.53 -9.21
C SER A 42 -11.88 -7.10 -9.32
N ALA A 43 -12.34 -7.85 -8.32
CA ALA A 43 -13.69 -8.40 -8.25
C ALA A 43 -14.78 -7.31 -8.23
N LYS A 44 -14.45 -6.11 -7.72
CA LYS A 44 -15.35 -4.94 -7.69
C LYS A 44 -15.26 -4.08 -8.95
N ALA A 45 -14.23 -4.29 -9.78
CA ALA A 45 -14.05 -3.54 -11.02
C ALA A 45 -15.01 -4.04 -12.11
N ARG A 46 -15.40 -3.12 -13.01
CA ARG A 46 -16.24 -3.43 -14.18
C ARG A 46 -15.42 -3.27 -15.46
N GLY A 47 -15.84 -4.00 -16.51
CA GLY A 47 -15.22 -3.94 -17.83
C GLY A 47 -13.79 -4.49 -17.86
N TRP A 48 -12.95 -3.91 -18.71
CA TRP A 48 -11.58 -4.36 -18.99
C TRP A 48 -10.61 -4.27 -17.80
N LEU A 49 -11.00 -3.60 -16.71
CA LEU A 49 -10.22 -3.51 -15.47
C LEU A 49 -10.43 -4.73 -14.53
N ARG A 50 -11.38 -5.61 -14.85
CA ARG A 50 -11.60 -6.85 -14.12
C ARG A 50 -10.60 -7.90 -14.57
N ALA A 51 -9.77 -8.35 -13.65
CA ALA A 51 -8.82 -9.43 -13.79
C ALA A 51 -9.25 -10.66 -12.95
N THR A 52 -8.91 -11.86 -13.42
CA THR A 52 -9.09 -13.10 -12.67
C THR A 52 -8.09 -13.18 -11.49
N PRO A 53 -8.35 -14.01 -10.46
CA PRO A 53 -7.40 -14.22 -9.38
C PRO A 53 -6.00 -14.61 -9.86
N GLU A 54 -5.90 -15.47 -10.87
CA GLU A 54 -4.64 -15.94 -11.45
C GLU A 54 -3.90 -14.81 -12.17
N GLN A 55 -4.63 -13.92 -12.84
CA GLN A 55 -4.06 -12.72 -13.46
C GLN A 55 -3.53 -11.74 -12.39
N CYS A 56 -4.28 -11.55 -11.30
CA CYS A 56 -3.86 -10.71 -10.18
C CYS A 56 -2.60 -11.26 -9.50
N GLU A 57 -2.55 -12.57 -9.25
CA GLU A 57 -1.38 -13.23 -8.67
C GLU A 57 -0.16 -13.08 -9.58
N ARG A 58 -0.28 -13.42 -10.86
CA ARG A 58 0.82 -13.31 -11.83
C ARG A 58 1.37 -11.88 -11.88
N LEU A 59 0.48 -10.88 -11.91
CA LEU A 59 0.88 -9.48 -11.90
C LEU A 59 1.62 -9.10 -10.61
N GLN A 60 1.08 -9.48 -9.44
CA GLN A 60 1.72 -9.12 -8.16
C GLN A 60 3.10 -9.77 -7.99
N ARG A 61 3.24 -11.04 -8.40
CA ARG A 61 4.55 -11.73 -8.40
C ARG A 61 5.54 -11.04 -9.33
N ALA A 62 5.14 -10.70 -10.55
CA ALA A 62 6.00 -9.97 -11.50
C ALA A 62 6.40 -8.58 -10.98
N LEU A 63 5.47 -7.83 -10.38
CA LEU A 63 5.77 -6.53 -9.76
C LEU A 63 6.75 -6.69 -8.60
N TRP A 64 6.61 -7.74 -7.79
CA TRP A 64 7.52 -7.98 -6.67
C TRP A 64 8.91 -8.36 -7.16
N GLU A 65 9.03 -9.29 -8.09
CA GLU A 65 10.32 -9.68 -8.65
C GLU A 65 11.06 -8.47 -9.22
N ALA A 66 10.42 -7.70 -10.11
CA ALA A 66 11.01 -6.49 -10.67
C ALA A 66 11.37 -5.44 -9.61
N LYS A 67 10.52 -5.24 -8.60
CA LYS A 67 10.82 -4.33 -7.47
C LYS A 67 12.03 -4.82 -6.69
N THR A 68 12.13 -6.12 -6.39
CA THR A 68 13.26 -6.70 -5.64
C THR A 68 14.57 -6.47 -6.37
N GLU A 69 14.60 -6.87 -7.65
CA GLU A 69 15.78 -6.80 -8.49
C GLU A 69 16.21 -5.36 -8.73
N GLY A 70 15.28 -4.47 -9.08
CA GLY A 70 15.59 -3.06 -9.30
C GLY A 70 16.07 -2.36 -8.03
N LEU A 71 15.41 -2.58 -6.89
CA LEU A 71 15.82 -1.98 -5.62
C LEU A 71 17.19 -2.50 -5.13
N ALA A 72 17.60 -3.71 -5.51
CA ALA A 72 18.94 -4.21 -5.18
C ALA A 72 20.06 -3.32 -5.79
N ARG A 73 19.79 -2.67 -6.92
CA ARG A 73 20.74 -1.79 -7.64
C ARG A 73 20.74 -0.35 -7.12
N VAL A 74 19.66 0.09 -6.48
CA VAL A 74 19.58 1.45 -5.92
C VAL A 74 20.50 1.54 -4.68
N PRO A 75 21.29 2.60 -4.51
CA PRO A 75 22.08 2.81 -3.30
C PRO A 75 21.22 2.94 -2.03
N THR A 76 21.72 2.43 -0.91
CA THR A 76 20.96 2.40 0.36
C THR A 76 20.53 3.79 0.83
N ASN A 77 21.38 4.81 0.67
CA ASN A 77 21.07 6.20 1.03
C ASN A 77 20.02 6.86 0.12
N ARG A 78 19.62 6.21 -0.98
CA ARG A 78 18.57 6.66 -1.90
C ARG A 78 17.31 5.81 -1.82
N LYS A 79 17.25 4.84 -0.88
CA LYS A 79 16.08 4.00 -0.61
C LYS A 79 15.45 4.35 0.72
N PHE A 80 14.12 4.33 0.74
CA PHE A 80 13.35 4.37 1.98
C PHE A 80 12.29 3.27 1.97
N THR A 81 12.39 2.36 2.93
CA THR A 81 11.46 1.24 3.10
C THR A 81 10.37 1.63 4.09
N ILE A 82 9.11 1.51 3.66
CA ILE A 82 7.95 1.64 4.53
C ILE A 82 7.39 0.25 4.80
N GLU A 83 7.47 -0.20 6.04
CA GLU A 83 6.75 -1.40 6.49
C GLU A 83 5.24 -1.11 6.54
N TYR A 84 4.45 -1.91 5.81
CA TYR A 84 3.01 -1.67 5.66
C TYR A 84 2.26 -1.69 7.00
N GLY A 85 2.59 -2.64 7.89
CA GLY A 85 1.97 -2.72 9.22
C GLY A 85 2.27 -1.49 10.06
N ARG A 86 3.52 -1.00 10.06
CA ARG A 86 3.87 0.24 10.76
C ARG A 86 3.15 1.46 10.19
N LEU A 87 2.99 1.53 8.87
CA LEU A 87 2.25 2.63 8.24
C LEU A 87 0.78 2.66 8.68
N THR A 88 0.17 1.52 8.95
CA THR A 88 -1.22 1.46 9.42
C THR A 88 -1.36 1.68 10.92
N ASP A 89 -0.40 1.21 11.71
CA ASP A 89 -0.46 1.23 13.18
C ASP A 89 0.04 2.55 13.76
N ASP A 90 1.09 3.13 13.18
CA ASP A 90 1.72 4.39 13.60
C ASP A 90 2.09 5.26 12.38
N PRO A 91 1.07 5.80 11.68
CA PRO A 91 1.30 6.59 10.47
C PRO A 91 2.06 7.88 10.73
N GLU A 92 1.92 8.49 11.91
CA GLU A 92 2.58 9.75 12.26
C GLU A 92 4.10 9.61 12.29
N SER A 93 4.60 8.55 12.94
CA SER A 93 6.03 8.24 12.99
C SER A 93 6.60 7.92 11.62
N VAL A 94 5.87 7.16 10.79
CA VAL A 94 6.30 6.80 9.43
C VAL A 94 6.37 8.02 8.54
N VAL A 95 5.33 8.85 8.52
CA VAL A 95 5.27 10.08 7.69
C VAL A 95 6.36 11.08 8.12
N THR A 96 6.58 11.24 9.43
CA THR A 96 7.65 12.11 9.95
C THR A 96 9.03 11.61 9.53
N SER A 97 9.28 10.31 9.66
CA SER A 97 10.53 9.69 9.24
C SER A 97 10.78 9.81 7.74
N LEU A 98 9.73 9.68 6.91
CA LEU A 98 9.79 9.86 5.48
C LEU A 98 10.10 11.32 5.09
N ALA A 99 9.46 12.30 5.74
CA ALA A 99 9.76 13.71 5.48
C ALA A 99 11.23 14.03 5.82
N ALA A 100 11.72 13.51 6.95
CA ALA A 100 13.11 13.66 7.37
C ALA A 100 14.08 13.00 6.37
N SER A 101 13.80 11.78 5.90
CA SER A 101 14.66 11.08 4.93
C SER A 101 14.73 11.79 3.58
N LEU A 102 13.68 12.53 3.22
CA LEU A 102 13.64 13.35 2.02
C LEU A 102 14.29 14.73 2.22
N GLY A 103 14.67 15.10 3.44
CA GLY A 103 15.20 16.42 3.77
C GLY A 103 14.15 17.53 3.63
N LEU A 104 12.87 17.21 3.83
CA LEU A 104 11.77 18.17 3.68
C LEU A 104 11.46 18.85 5.02
N THR A 105 11.40 20.17 5.00
CA THR A 105 10.82 20.94 6.11
C THR A 105 9.30 21.00 5.93
N VAL A 106 8.57 20.24 6.74
CA VAL A 106 7.10 20.11 6.65
C VAL A 106 6.47 20.62 7.94
N ALA A 107 5.42 21.45 7.85
CA ALA A 107 4.73 21.94 9.04
C ALA A 107 3.98 20.80 9.76
N THR A 108 3.88 20.87 11.09
CA THR A 108 3.20 19.84 11.92
C THR A 108 1.78 19.52 11.43
N ARG A 109 1.01 20.54 11.03
CA ARG A 109 -0.35 20.36 10.48
C ARG A 109 -0.39 19.56 9.17
N GLN A 110 0.67 19.65 8.35
CA GLN A 110 0.76 18.91 7.08
C GLN A 110 1.17 17.45 7.34
N LEU A 111 2.06 17.21 8.32
CA LEU A 111 2.40 15.86 8.76
C LEU A 111 1.17 15.14 9.33
N ALA A 112 0.41 15.82 10.19
CA ALA A 112 -0.84 15.29 10.74
C ALA A 112 -1.87 14.98 9.63
N ALA A 113 -2.10 15.91 8.70
CA ALA A 113 -3.00 15.68 7.57
C ALA A 113 -2.56 14.50 6.69
N ALA A 114 -1.26 14.34 6.44
CA ALA A 114 -0.73 13.20 5.69
C ALA A 114 -0.90 11.86 6.43
N ALA A 115 -0.70 11.84 7.76
CA ALA A 115 -0.94 10.66 8.58
C ALA A 115 -2.42 10.24 8.55
N GLU A 116 -3.36 11.18 8.60
CA GLU A 116 -4.80 10.88 8.50
C GLU A 116 -5.20 10.22 7.17
N LEU A 117 -4.52 10.52 6.06
CA LEU A 117 -4.83 9.93 4.75
C LEU A 117 -4.55 8.43 4.67
N VAL A 118 -3.63 7.93 5.51
CA VAL A 118 -3.20 6.53 5.50
C VAL A 118 -3.78 5.71 6.66
N ARG A 119 -4.42 6.37 7.64
CA ARG A 119 -5.13 5.67 8.72
C ARG A 119 -6.21 4.75 8.14
N PRO A 120 -6.26 3.47 8.57
CA PRO A 120 -7.34 2.57 8.18
C PRO A 120 -8.70 3.16 8.57
N LYS A 121 -9.58 3.38 7.60
CA LYS A 121 -10.97 3.77 7.89
C LYS A 121 -11.68 2.56 8.52
N THR A 122 -12.10 2.68 9.77
CA THR A 122 -12.95 1.69 10.43
C THR A 122 -14.27 1.62 9.65
N THR A 123 -14.41 0.64 8.76
CA THR A 123 -15.71 0.28 8.23
C THR A 123 -16.43 -0.40 9.38
N GLN A 124 -17.52 0.19 9.88
CA GLN A 124 -18.42 -0.50 10.80
C GLN A 124 -18.82 -1.82 10.15
N ARG A 125 -18.24 -2.94 10.60
CA ARG A 125 -18.82 -4.26 10.34
C ARG A 125 -20.17 -4.24 11.04
N GLY A 126 -21.25 -4.23 10.27
CA GLY A 126 -22.60 -4.26 10.80
C GLY A 126 -22.72 -5.38 11.84
N SER A 127 -22.96 -5.00 13.08
CA SER A 127 -23.45 -5.91 14.11
C SER A 127 -24.77 -6.48 13.58
N LYS A 128 -24.77 -7.76 13.19
CA LYS A 128 -26.02 -8.49 13.02
C LYS A 128 -26.80 -8.39 14.35
N PRO A 129 -28.08 -7.99 14.34
CA PRO A 129 -28.90 -8.11 15.54
C PRO A 129 -28.92 -9.58 15.96
N GLN A 130 -28.62 -9.86 17.22
CA GLN A 130 -28.89 -11.17 17.81
C GLN A 130 -30.40 -11.44 17.73
N ASP A 131 -30.78 -12.51 17.05
CA ASP A 131 -32.13 -13.05 17.08
C ASP A 131 -32.54 -13.29 18.53
N ARG A 132 -33.64 -12.67 18.97
CA ARG A 132 -34.28 -13.00 20.24
C ARG A 132 -35.03 -14.33 20.07
N PRO A 133 -34.99 -15.25 21.05
CA PRO A 133 -35.76 -16.46 20.96
C PRO A 133 -37.26 -16.13 21.02
N ILE A 134 -38.01 -16.67 20.06
CA ILE A 134 -39.48 -16.66 20.04
C ILE A 134 -39.93 -17.57 21.18
N GLY A 135 -40.41 -16.97 22.27
CA GLY A 135 -41.05 -17.69 23.37
C GLY A 135 -42.37 -18.28 22.89
N CYS A 136 -42.41 -19.61 22.80
CA CYS A 136 -43.62 -20.40 22.64
C CYS A 136 -44.54 -20.17 23.86
N ARG A 137 -45.75 -19.66 23.65
CA ARG A 137 -46.84 -19.74 24.64
C ARG A 137 -47.76 -20.88 24.20
N THR A 138 -47.68 -22.00 24.90
CA THR A 138 -48.77 -22.98 24.94
C THR A 138 -49.90 -22.42 25.81
N ALA A 139 -51.12 -22.58 25.31
CA ALA A 139 -52.37 -22.36 26.03
C ALA A 139 -52.53 -23.37 27.18
#